data_AF-A0A1V9YTC1-F1
#
_entry.id   AF-A0A1V9YTC1-F1
#
_cell.length_a   1.000
_cell.length_b   1.000
_cell.length_c   1.000
_cell.angle_alpha   90.00
_cell.angle_beta   90.00
_cell.angle_gamma   90.00
#
_symmetry.space_group_name_H-M   'P 1'
#
loop_
_entity.id
_entity.type
_entity.pdbx_description
1 polymer ?
#
loop_
_entity_poly.entity_id
_entity_poly.type
_entity_poly.pdbx_seq_one_letter_code
_entity_poly.pdbx_strand_id
1 'polypeptide(L)'
;MQRLRGRSLAALALVALPTSSSVCEPAPAPAPKFVDHPPVTKASSGWFSGLWGYCWTNPDDAHFAKFNDDSQSGLMSWPSLQKGLKKRAQDELALRALTSEAIAAAKANDVAKMNNLRDRITVIAYGDGITPAQRQAHLEKYGCVMYTDAALDAIAAAAVGKRGVIELGAGNGQWAKQLRASRSLDVIAFDNMAALPLNPAFFRNTTLNMEFCATDVMRGDARVFSSQLAPKLHGRALLIVFPDPGPMAAQCVTAYTKSSGDNDTFIYVGEGRGGANADDTFFDLVERDWVLESTMALPSFSKKGYERLFVFKRR
;
A
#
# COMPACT_ATOMS: atom_id res chain seq x y z
N MET A 1 16.89 0.62 -16.65
CA MET A 1 15.44 0.74 -16.93
C MET A 1 14.64 1.46 -15.82
N GLN A 2 15.24 2.40 -15.06
CA GLN A 2 14.59 3.06 -13.91
C GLN A 2 13.95 4.44 -14.20
N ARG A 3 14.24 5.10 -15.34
CA ARG A 3 13.85 6.52 -15.55
C ARG A 3 12.50 6.77 -16.24
N LEU A 4 11.72 5.74 -16.60
CA LEU A 4 10.46 5.92 -17.36
C LEU A 4 9.17 5.60 -16.57
N ARG A 5 9.27 5.16 -15.32
CA ARG A 5 8.10 4.68 -14.54
C ARG A 5 7.17 5.78 -14.01
N GLY A 6 7.65 7.01 -13.83
CA GLY A 6 6.84 8.10 -13.24
C GLY A 6 5.97 8.90 -14.22
N ARG A 7 6.25 8.88 -15.53
CA ARG A 7 5.58 9.79 -16.50
C ARG A 7 4.39 9.18 -17.23
N SER A 8 4.36 7.86 -17.44
CA SER A 8 3.31 7.22 -18.24
C SER A 8 1.98 7.06 -17.49
N LEU A 9 2.00 6.84 -16.18
CA LEU A 9 0.78 6.72 -15.37
C LEU A 9 0.18 8.09 -15.01
N ALA A 10 1.00 9.11 -14.80
CA ALA A 10 0.54 10.49 -14.59
C ALA A 10 -0.18 11.07 -15.82
N ALA A 11 0.24 10.67 -17.04
CA ALA A 11 -0.43 11.06 -18.28
C ALA A 11 -1.83 10.40 -18.45
N LEU A 12 -2.04 9.20 -17.90
CA LEU A 12 -3.35 8.54 -17.87
C LEU A 12 -4.30 9.15 -16.82
N ALA A 13 -3.76 9.68 -15.72
CA ALA A 13 -4.54 10.44 -14.73
C ALA A 13 -4.99 11.83 -15.25
N LEU A 14 -4.40 12.30 -16.36
CA LEU A 14 -4.67 13.61 -16.96
C LEU A 14 -5.79 13.62 -18.01
N VAL A 15 -6.45 12.48 -18.27
CA VAL A 15 -7.79 12.47 -18.90
C VAL A 15 -8.82 12.86 -17.82
N ALA A 16 -8.66 14.07 -17.30
CA ALA A 16 -9.60 14.71 -16.40
C ALA A 16 -10.85 15.09 -17.19
N LEU A 17 -11.99 14.66 -16.67
CA LEU A 17 -13.33 14.80 -17.19
C LEU A 17 -13.74 16.28 -17.33
N PRO A 18 -14.40 16.71 -18.42
CA PRO A 18 -15.47 17.69 -18.27
C PRO A 18 -16.62 16.98 -17.55
N THR A 19 -16.90 17.39 -16.31
CA THR A 19 -18.11 16.96 -15.60
C THR A 19 -19.31 17.58 -16.32
N SER A 20 -20.01 16.75 -17.09
CA SER A 20 -21.34 17.04 -17.60
C SER A 20 -22.24 17.48 -16.44
N SER A 21 -23.00 18.55 -16.66
CA SER A 21 -23.96 19.12 -15.74
C SER A 21 -24.99 18.09 -15.28
N SER A 22 -24.95 17.78 -13.99
CA SER A 22 -26.07 17.41 -13.11
C SER A 22 -27.35 16.94 -13.79
N VAL A 23 -27.40 15.66 -14.15
CA VAL A 23 -28.65 14.91 -14.17
C VAL A 23 -28.69 14.16 -12.84
N CYS A 24 -29.76 14.32 -12.07
CA CYS A 24 -29.95 13.65 -10.78
C CYS A 24 -29.79 12.13 -10.94
N GLU A 25 -28.63 11.58 -10.58
CA GLU A 25 -28.44 10.15 -10.44
C GLU A 25 -29.21 9.66 -9.20
N PRO A 26 -29.88 8.50 -9.28
CA PRO A 26 -30.50 7.88 -8.12
C PRO A 26 -29.44 7.54 -7.06
N ALA A 27 -29.86 7.56 -5.79
CA ALA A 27 -29.00 7.27 -4.65
C ALA A 27 -28.20 5.97 -4.88
N PRO A 28 -26.87 5.97 -4.62
CA PRO A 28 -26.04 4.80 -4.85
C PRO A 28 -26.53 3.63 -3.99
N ALA A 29 -26.59 2.44 -4.60
CA ALA A 29 -26.85 1.21 -3.87
C ALA A 29 -25.84 1.03 -2.72
N PRO A 30 -26.23 0.43 -1.59
CA PRO A 30 -25.32 0.18 -0.48
C PRO A 30 -24.09 -0.57 -0.96
N ALA A 31 -22.91 -0.13 -0.49
CA ALA A 31 -21.63 -0.74 -0.86
C ALA A 31 -21.68 -2.26 -0.61
N PRO A 32 -21.17 -3.09 -1.55
CA PRO A 32 -21.12 -4.52 -1.34
C PRO A 32 -20.32 -4.81 -0.07
N LYS A 33 -20.89 -5.62 0.83
CA LYS A 33 -20.17 -6.10 2.00
C LYS A 33 -18.99 -6.94 1.50
N PHE A 34 -17.78 -6.46 1.72
CA PHE A 34 -16.59 -7.29 1.56
C PHE A 34 -16.75 -8.47 2.52
N VAL A 35 -16.77 -9.68 1.98
CA VAL A 35 -16.84 -10.89 2.79
C VAL A 35 -15.48 -11.01 3.46
N ASP A 36 -15.43 -10.77 4.77
CA ASP A 36 -14.28 -11.13 5.57
C ASP A 36 -14.12 -12.65 5.46
N HIS A 37 -13.11 -13.08 4.71
CA HIS A 37 -12.73 -14.49 4.76
C HIS A 37 -12.25 -14.75 6.20
N PRO A 38 -12.83 -15.74 6.90
CA PRO A 38 -12.38 -16.05 8.25
C PRO A 38 -10.87 -16.35 8.22
N PRO A 39 -10.12 -15.97 9.27
CA PRO A 39 -8.73 -16.37 9.38
C PRO A 39 -8.64 -17.88 9.20
N VAL A 40 -7.71 -18.34 8.37
CA VAL A 40 -7.41 -19.76 8.20
C VAL A 40 -6.88 -20.26 9.54
N THR A 41 -7.78 -20.71 10.40
CA THR A 41 -7.43 -21.40 11.63
C THR A 41 -6.88 -22.76 11.22
N LYS A 42 -5.67 -23.08 11.71
CA LYS A 42 -5.11 -24.42 11.57
C LYS A 42 -6.06 -25.40 12.25
N ALA A 43 -6.88 -26.09 11.47
CA ALA A 43 -7.73 -27.16 11.96
C ALA A 43 -6.84 -28.23 12.59
N SER A 44 -7.07 -28.50 13.88
CA SER A 44 -6.48 -29.65 14.56
C SER A 44 -6.97 -30.92 13.86
N SER A 45 -6.03 -31.67 13.30
CA SER A 45 -6.27 -32.88 12.53
C SER A 45 -6.91 -33.97 13.40
N GLY A 46 -8.17 -34.28 13.12
CA GLY A 46 -8.80 -35.54 13.50
C GLY A 46 -8.11 -36.72 12.82
N TRP A 47 -8.05 -37.84 13.53
CA TRP A 47 -7.29 -39.09 13.30
C TRP A 47 -7.57 -39.90 12.01
N PHE A 48 -7.97 -39.26 10.91
CA PHE A 48 -8.11 -39.90 9.60
C PHE A 48 -7.26 -39.18 8.53
N SER A 49 -5.94 -39.34 8.60
CA SER A 49 -4.99 -38.81 7.59
C SER A 49 -3.90 -39.84 7.26
N GLY A 50 -4.32 -41.02 6.80
CA GLY A 50 -3.42 -41.99 6.21
C GLY A 50 -3.41 -41.86 4.68
N LEU A 51 -2.29 -41.39 4.15
CA LEU A 51 -1.90 -41.35 2.74
C LEU A 51 -2.54 -40.25 1.84
N TRP A 52 -1.68 -39.42 1.24
CA TRP A 52 -1.91 -38.46 0.12
C TRP A 52 -2.31 -37.01 0.43
N GLY A 53 -2.19 -36.56 1.68
CA GLY A 53 -2.23 -35.13 2.00
C GLY A 53 -0.92 -34.41 1.66
N TYR A 54 -0.53 -34.31 0.38
CA TYR A 54 0.55 -33.39 -0.02
C TYR A 54 0.07 -31.95 0.21
N CYS A 55 0.32 -31.42 1.41
CA CYS A 55 0.15 -30.01 1.70
C CYS A 55 1.24 -29.26 0.93
N TRP A 56 0.92 -28.84 -0.29
CA TRP A 56 1.79 -27.96 -1.06
C TRP A 56 1.91 -26.65 -0.30
N THR A 57 3.09 -26.41 0.27
CA THR A 57 3.40 -25.13 0.91
C THR A 57 3.29 -24.03 -0.13
N ASN A 58 2.69 -22.91 0.24
CA ASN A 58 2.66 -21.73 -0.63
C ASN A 58 4.11 -21.34 -0.96
N PRO A 59 4.48 -21.16 -2.24
CA PRO A 59 5.84 -20.79 -2.62
C PRO A 59 6.37 -19.53 -1.91
N ASP A 60 5.48 -18.60 -1.55
CA ASP A 60 5.85 -17.41 -0.80
C ASP A 60 6.23 -17.75 0.65
N ASP A 61 5.50 -18.65 1.30
CA ASP A 61 5.81 -19.08 2.68
C ASP A 61 7.16 -19.81 2.71
N ALA A 62 7.41 -20.67 1.72
CA ALA A 62 8.71 -21.31 1.54
C ALA A 62 9.83 -20.29 1.28
N HIS A 63 9.53 -19.20 0.57
CA HIS A 63 10.48 -18.11 0.36
C HIS A 63 10.80 -17.37 1.66
N PHE A 64 9.81 -17.05 2.49
CA PHE A 64 10.05 -16.28 3.72
C PHE A 64 10.65 -17.11 4.86
N ALA A 65 10.40 -18.42 4.89
CA ALA A 65 10.94 -19.32 5.91
C ALA A 65 12.48 -19.43 5.93
N LYS A 66 13.18 -18.95 4.90
CA LYS A 66 14.65 -19.00 4.78
C LYS A 66 15.37 -17.77 5.35
N PHE A 67 14.64 -16.75 5.80
CA PHE A 67 15.22 -15.50 6.29
C PHE A 67 15.17 -15.49 7.82
N ASN A 68 16.25 -15.94 8.44
CA ASN A 68 16.36 -16.09 9.88
C ASN A 68 17.48 -15.23 10.44
N ASP A 69 18.72 -15.26 9.90
CA ASP A 69 19.83 -14.54 10.58
C ASP A 69 20.97 -14.03 9.65
N ASP A 70 21.43 -14.78 8.65
CA ASP A 70 22.71 -14.43 8.00
C ASP A 70 22.61 -13.47 6.80
N SER A 71 21.64 -13.67 5.91
CA SER A 71 21.47 -12.85 4.71
C SER A 71 20.00 -12.58 4.43
N GLN A 72 19.67 -11.31 4.18
CA GLN A 72 18.34 -10.92 3.71
C GLN A 72 18.33 -10.65 2.19
N SER A 73 19.39 -11.05 1.47
CA SER A 73 19.46 -10.80 0.03
C SER A 73 18.30 -11.48 -0.71
N GLY A 74 17.55 -10.69 -1.47
CA GLY A 74 16.38 -11.16 -2.19
C GLY A 74 15.13 -11.36 -1.32
N LEU A 75 15.15 -10.95 -0.06
CA LEU A 75 13.97 -10.96 0.81
C LEU A 75 12.78 -10.27 0.14
N MET A 76 13.04 -9.10 -0.45
CA MET A 76 12.01 -8.25 -1.02
C MET A 76 11.63 -8.68 -2.43
N SER A 77 11.95 -9.91 -2.85
CA SER A 77 11.66 -10.45 -4.17
C SER A 77 11.17 -11.90 -4.07
N TRP A 78 9.86 -12.10 -3.91
CA TRP A 78 9.25 -13.41 -3.71
C TRP A 78 8.47 -13.92 -4.95
N PRO A 79 8.17 -15.23 -5.05
CA PRO A 79 7.66 -15.85 -6.26
C PRO A 79 6.36 -15.25 -6.82
N SER A 80 5.34 -15.04 -5.98
CA SER A 80 4.05 -14.51 -6.45
C SER A 80 4.17 -13.09 -7.02
N LEU A 81 4.95 -12.22 -6.36
CA LEU A 81 5.27 -10.88 -6.84
C LEU A 81 5.98 -10.95 -8.20
N GLN A 82 7.02 -11.77 -8.35
CA GLN A 82 7.76 -11.88 -9.60
C GLN A 82 6.88 -12.35 -10.77
N LYS A 83 5.95 -13.29 -10.50
CA LYS A 83 4.93 -13.69 -11.48
C LYS A 83 4.01 -12.51 -11.83
N GLY A 84 3.57 -11.76 -10.83
CA GLY A 84 2.76 -10.56 -11.00
C GLY A 84 3.41 -9.47 -11.82
N LEU A 85 4.69 -9.19 -11.58
CA LEU A 85 5.46 -8.18 -12.32
C LEU A 85 5.53 -8.49 -13.82
N LYS A 86 5.66 -9.77 -14.19
CA LYS A 86 5.60 -10.18 -15.60
C LYS A 86 4.24 -9.86 -16.22
N LYS A 87 3.14 -10.11 -15.49
CA LYS A 87 1.79 -9.75 -15.96
C LYS A 87 1.60 -8.25 -16.07
N ARG A 88 2.10 -7.47 -15.09
CA ARG A 88 2.03 -6.00 -15.11
C ARG A 88 2.80 -5.39 -16.27
N ALA A 89 3.95 -5.96 -16.65
CA ALA A 89 4.67 -5.52 -17.83
C ALA A 89 3.82 -5.68 -19.11
N GLN A 90 3.05 -6.77 -19.21
CA GLN A 90 2.10 -6.96 -20.32
C GLN A 90 0.93 -5.97 -20.24
N ASP A 91 0.39 -5.73 -19.05
CA ASP A 91 -0.68 -4.76 -18.82
C ASP A 91 -0.24 -3.34 -19.18
N GLU A 92 1.01 -2.96 -18.87
CA GLU A 92 1.59 -1.67 -19.22
C GLU A 92 1.70 -1.48 -20.75
N LEU A 93 2.10 -2.52 -21.48
CA LEU A 93 2.11 -2.51 -22.95
C LEU A 93 0.69 -2.33 -23.50
N ALA A 94 -0.29 -3.03 -22.92
CA ALA A 94 -1.69 -2.90 -23.31
C ALA A 94 -2.23 -1.48 -23.04
N LEU A 95 -1.96 -0.90 -21.87
CA LEU A 95 -2.37 0.48 -21.55
C LEU A 95 -1.75 1.51 -22.49
N ARG A 96 -0.48 1.34 -22.87
CA ARG A 96 0.19 2.21 -23.85
C ARG A 96 -0.50 2.14 -25.21
N ALA A 97 -0.91 0.95 -25.66
CA ALA A 97 -1.66 0.79 -26.89
C ALA A 97 -3.03 1.51 -26.85
N LEU A 98 -3.71 1.49 -25.70
CA LEU A 98 -4.97 2.23 -25.52
C LEU A 98 -4.80 3.76 -25.51
N THR A 99 -3.60 4.25 -25.18
CA THR A 99 -3.37 5.70 -25.05
C THR A 99 -3.53 6.41 -26.39
N SER A 100 -3.03 5.84 -27.49
CA SER A 100 -3.21 6.41 -28.83
C SER A 100 -4.67 6.36 -29.28
N GLU A 101 -5.40 5.27 -28.98
CA GLU A 101 -6.84 5.16 -29.22
C GLU A 101 -7.63 6.25 -28.48
N ALA A 102 -7.29 6.51 -27.21
CA ALA A 102 -7.92 7.53 -26.38
C ALA A 102 -7.65 8.94 -26.88
N ILE A 103 -6.40 9.25 -27.28
CA ILE A 103 -6.06 10.55 -27.87
C ILE A 103 -6.88 10.78 -29.16
N ALA A 104 -7.02 9.77 -30.01
CA ALA A 104 -7.79 9.88 -31.24
C ALA A 104 -9.30 10.08 -30.95
N ALA A 105 -9.87 9.31 -30.03
CA ALA A 105 -11.28 9.42 -29.64
C ALA A 105 -11.58 10.80 -29.01
N ALA A 106 -10.69 11.30 -28.15
CA ALA A 106 -10.81 12.62 -27.55
C ALA A 106 -10.77 13.74 -28.61
N LYS A 107 -9.86 13.67 -29.59
CA LYS A 107 -9.80 14.61 -30.72
C LYS A 107 -11.07 14.61 -31.58
N ALA A 108 -11.70 13.45 -31.72
CA ALA A 108 -12.95 13.28 -32.46
C ALA A 108 -14.21 13.62 -31.63
N ASN A 109 -14.07 13.96 -30.35
CA ASN A 109 -15.16 14.13 -29.40
C ASN A 109 -16.12 12.90 -29.32
N ASP A 110 -15.56 11.69 -29.50
CA ASP A 110 -16.30 10.43 -29.50
C ASP A 110 -16.50 9.92 -28.06
N VAL A 111 -17.58 10.38 -27.43
CA VAL A 111 -17.92 10.06 -26.04
C VAL A 111 -18.13 8.56 -25.82
N ALA A 112 -18.79 7.87 -26.77
CA ALA A 112 -19.07 6.45 -26.65
C ALA A 112 -17.76 5.62 -26.65
N LYS A 113 -16.83 5.96 -27.55
CA LYS A 113 -15.52 5.30 -27.59
C LYS A 113 -14.67 5.63 -26.38
N MET A 114 -14.71 6.86 -25.87
CA MET A 114 -14.02 7.24 -24.63
C MET A 114 -14.53 6.44 -23.43
N ASN A 115 -15.85 6.21 -23.32
CA ASN A 115 -16.43 5.36 -22.27
C ASN A 115 -15.95 3.91 -22.39
N ASN A 116 -15.98 3.32 -23.60
CA ASN A 116 -15.47 1.97 -23.81
C ASN A 116 -13.98 1.82 -23.47
N LEU A 117 -13.16 2.82 -23.83
CA LEU A 117 -11.74 2.85 -23.50
C LEU A 117 -11.51 2.95 -21.99
N ARG A 118 -12.32 3.74 -21.28
CA ARG A 118 -12.30 3.84 -19.82
C ARG A 118 -12.56 2.48 -19.17
N ASP A 119 -13.53 1.72 -19.64
CA ASP A 119 -13.85 0.39 -19.11
C ASP A 119 -12.67 -0.58 -19.34
N ARG A 120 -12.11 -0.59 -20.55
CA ARG A 120 -10.92 -1.40 -20.90
C ARG A 120 -9.71 -1.04 -20.03
N ILE A 121 -9.43 0.26 -19.85
CA ILE A 121 -8.36 0.75 -18.97
C ILE A 121 -8.60 0.29 -17.53
N THR A 122 -9.83 0.38 -17.04
CA THR A 122 -10.19 -0.03 -15.67
C THR A 122 -9.95 -1.52 -15.46
N VAL A 123 -10.37 -2.38 -16.39
CA VAL A 123 -10.13 -3.83 -16.34
C VAL A 123 -8.63 -4.15 -16.38
N ILE A 124 -7.85 -3.44 -17.21
CA ILE A 124 -6.39 -3.65 -17.27
C ILE A 124 -5.70 -3.14 -16.00
N ALA A 125 -6.11 -2.01 -15.44
CA ALA A 125 -5.46 -1.44 -14.27
C ALA A 125 -5.82 -2.20 -12.98
N TYR A 126 -7.09 -2.54 -12.79
CA TYR A 126 -7.63 -3.02 -11.51
C TYR A 126 -8.27 -4.41 -11.59
N GLY A 127 -8.38 -5.01 -12.77
CA GLY A 127 -9.05 -6.29 -12.96
C GLY A 127 -10.55 -6.15 -13.23
N ASP A 128 -11.14 -7.27 -13.65
CA ASP A 128 -12.54 -7.34 -14.02
C ASP A 128 -13.48 -7.13 -12.82
N GLY A 129 -14.61 -6.47 -13.06
CA GLY A 129 -15.64 -6.19 -12.05
C GLY A 129 -15.29 -5.08 -11.05
N ILE A 130 -14.15 -4.40 -11.18
CA ILE A 130 -13.79 -3.27 -10.32
C ILE A 130 -14.29 -1.95 -10.91
N THR A 131 -15.09 -1.22 -10.13
CA THR A 131 -15.61 0.09 -10.51
C THR A 131 -14.83 1.24 -9.87
N PRO A 132 -14.86 2.45 -10.46
CA PRO A 132 -14.29 3.65 -9.84
C PRO A 132 -14.88 3.93 -8.44
N ALA A 133 -16.18 3.68 -8.24
CA ALA A 133 -16.84 3.87 -6.95
C ALA A 133 -16.30 2.91 -5.88
N GLN A 134 -16.07 1.64 -6.23
CA GLN A 134 -15.45 0.67 -5.32
C GLN A 134 -14.02 1.07 -4.95
N ARG A 135 -13.25 1.58 -5.92
CA ARG A 135 -11.90 2.11 -5.66
C ARG A 135 -11.94 3.29 -4.71
N GLN A 136 -12.86 4.21 -4.92
CA GLN A 136 -13.04 5.37 -4.05
C GLN A 136 -13.38 4.94 -2.63
N ALA A 137 -14.37 4.06 -2.45
CA ALA A 137 -14.75 3.53 -1.14
C ALA A 137 -13.59 2.80 -0.44
N HIS A 138 -12.75 2.09 -1.19
CA HIS A 138 -11.53 1.47 -0.65
C HIS A 138 -10.54 2.52 -0.15
N LEU A 139 -10.22 3.52 -0.97
CA LEU A 139 -9.28 4.58 -0.60
C LEU A 139 -9.75 5.38 0.62
N GLU A 140 -11.04 5.66 0.71
CA GLU A 140 -11.64 6.33 1.86
C GLU A 140 -11.47 5.53 3.15
N LYS A 141 -11.74 4.22 3.09
CA LYS A 141 -11.69 3.34 4.26
C LYS A 141 -10.26 2.96 4.69
N TYR A 142 -9.40 2.63 3.73
CA TYR A 142 -8.13 1.96 3.98
C TYR A 142 -6.91 2.74 3.49
N GLY A 143 -7.09 3.75 2.64
CA GLY A 143 -5.99 4.28 1.84
C GLY A 143 -5.64 3.31 0.71
N CYS A 144 -4.36 3.20 0.35
CA CYS A 144 -3.92 2.36 -0.78
C CYS A 144 -3.89 0.85 -0.50
N VAL A 145 -3.91 0.44 0.77
CA VAL A 145 -3.77 -0.95 1.19
C VAL A 145 -4.65 -1.25 2.39
N MET A 146 -5.32 -2.39 2.34
CA MET A 146 -6.24 -2.83 3.39
C MET A 146 -5.48 -3.23 4.65
N TYR A 147 -5.87 -2.70 5.80
CA TYR A 147 -5.52 -3.28 7.10
C TYR A 147 -6.46 -4.44 7.45
N THR A 148 -5.94 -5.40 8.20
CA THR A 148 -6.72 -6.48 8.83
C THR A 148 -6.47 -6.46 10.33
N ASP A 149 -7.33 -7.08 11.13
CA ASP A 149 -7.08 -7.17 12.58
C ASP A 149 -5.73 -7.81 12.90
N ALA A 150 -5.35 -8.88 12.17
CA ALA A 150 -4.04 -9.52 12.33
C ALA A 150 -2.87 -8.57 12.01
N ALA A 151 -3.02 -7.69 11.02
CA ALA A 151 -2.00 -6.69 10.68
C ALA A 151 -1.88 -5.63 11.78
N LEU A 152 -3.02 -5.15 12.30
CA LEU A 152 -3.06 -4.20 13.41
C LEU A 152 -2.47 -4.79 14.70
N ASP A 153 -2.76 -6.08 14.97
CA ASP A 153 -2.18 -6.83 16.09
C ASP A 153 -0.66 -6.97 15.95
N ALA A 154 -0.17 -7.30 14.75
CA ALA A 154 1.27 -7.40 14.49
C ALA A 154 1.99 -6.07 14.69
N ILE A 155 1.39 -4.95 14.27
CA ILE A 155 1.94 -3.61 14.52
C ILE A 155 1.97 -3.29 16.02
N ALA A 156 0.86 -3.56 16.72
CA ALA A 156 0.77 -3.33 18.15
C ALA A 156 1.80 -4.17 18.92
N ALA A 157 1.98 -5.45 18.54
CA ALA A 157 2.97 -6.35 19.11
C ALA A 157 4.41 -5.84 18.87
N ALA A 158 4.73 -5.39 17.65
CA ALA A 158 6.04 -4.84 17.32
C ALA A 158 6.36 -3.55 18.11
N ALA A 159 5.33 -2.82 18.53
CA ALA A 159 5.45 -1.62 19.35
C ALA A 159 5.49 -1.90 20.87
N VAL A 160 5.37 -3.15 21.32
CA VAL A 160 5.47 -3.50 22.75
C VAL A 160 6.86 -3.16 23.28
N GLY A 161 6.92 -2.54 24.46
CA GLY A 161 8.17 -2.04 25.06
C GLY A 161 8.75 -0.81 24.36
N LYS A 162 8.08 -0.30 23.32
CA LYS A 162 8.41 0.96 22.65
C LYS A 162 7.50 2.08 23.17
N ARG A 163 7.84 3.31 22.80
CA ARG A 163 7.04 4.49 23.18
C ARG A 163 5.79 4.71 22.31
N GLY A 164 5.50 3.79 21.39
CA GLY A 164 4.43 3.89 20.40
C GLY A 164 4.95 3.75 18.96
N VAL A 165 4.16 4.23 18.00
CA VAL A 165 4.47 4.17 16.57
C VAL A 165 4.59 5.57 15.98
N ILE A 166 5.46 5.71 14.99
CA ILE A 166 5.52 6.86 14.11
C ILE A 166 5.12 6.38 12.71
N GLU A 167 4.08 6.97 12.13
CA GLU A 167 3.70 6.71 10.74
C GLU A 167 4.24 7.84 9.84
N LEU A 168 5.15 7.53 8.91
CA LEU A 168 5.64 8.47 7.88
C LEU A 168 5.03 8.12 6.52
N GLY A 169 4.51 9.12 5.83
CA GLY A 169 3.73 8.89 4.61
C GLY A 169 2.30 8.46 4.90
N ALA A 170 1.72 8.98 5.99
CA ALA A 170 0.41 8.55 6.49
C ALA A 170 -0.75 8.90 5.55
N GLY A 171 -0.53 9.75 4.54
CA GLY A 171 -1.56 10.32 3.68
C GLY A 171 -2.64 11.00 4.52
N ASN A 172 -3.87 10.50 4.41
CA ASN A 172 -5.01 10.97 5.20
C ASN A 172 -5.15 10.26 6.57
N GLY A 173 -4.20 9.38 6.94
CA GLY A 173 -4.07 8.78 8.27
C GLY A 173 -5.04 7.64 8.59
N GLN A 174 -5.48 6.88 7.58
CA GLN A 174 -6.40 5.75 7.76
C GLN A 174 -5.84 4.69 8.74
N TRP A 175 -4.55 4.34 8.60
CA TRP A 175 -3.90 3.37 9.48
C TRP A 175 -3.68 3.92 10.88
N ALA A 176 -3.15 5.14 11.05
CA ALA A 176 -3.06 5.80 12.36
C ALA A 176 -4.41 5.87 13.08
N LYS A 177 -5.48 6.30 12.40
CA LYS A 177 -6.83 6.35 12.97
C LYS A 177 -7.27 4.97 13.47
N GLN A 178 -7.10 3.95 12.65
CA GLN A 178 -7.53 2.60 13.00
C GLN A 178 -6.71 2.00 14.15
N LEU A 179 -5.38 2.17 14.15
CA LEU A 179 -4.51 1.69 15.23
C LEU A 179 -4.86 2.34 16.57
N ARG A 180 -5.12 3.66 16.59
CA ARG A 180 -5.57 4.35 17.80
C ARG A 180 -6.93 3.85 18.27
N ALA A 181 -7.90 3.78 17.36
CA ALA A 181 -9.27 3.41 17.70
C ALA A 181 -9.40 1.96 18.18
N SER A 182 -8.66 1.04 17.56
CA SER A 182 -8.87 -0.40 17.76
C SER A 182 -7.83 -1.08 18.64
N ARG A 183 -6.66 -0.46 18.86
CA ARG A 183 -5.58 -1.00 19.69
C ARG A 183 -5.08 -0.03 20.77
N SER A 184 -5.69 1.15 20.86
CA SER A 184 -5.28 2.21 21.80
C SER A 184 -3.78 2.55 21.69
N LEU A 185 -3.21 2.38 20.49
CA LEU A 185 -1.80 2.58 20.24
C LEU A 185 -1.49 4.08 20.13
N ASP A 186 -0.43 4.55 20.79
CA ASP A 186 0.06 5.91 20.62
C ASP A 186 0.78 6.05 19.27
N VAL A 187 0.08 6.64 18.29
CA VAL A 187 0.59 6.86 16.94
C VAL A 187 0.81 8.35 16.70
N ILE A 188 1.99 8.73 16.22
CA ILE A 188 2.29 10.06 15.70
C ILE A 188 2.46 9.95 14.18
N ALA A 189 1.55 10.58 13.42
CA ALA A 189 1.48 10.43 11.97
C ALA A 189 1.94 11.71 11.26
N PHE A 190 2.76 11.56 10.21
CA PHE A 190 3.24 12.64 9.37
C PHE A 190 3.04 12.36 7.89
N ASP A 191 2.70 13.41 7.13
CA ASP A 191 2.69 13.37 5.67
C ASP A 191 3.02 14.76 5.07
N ASN A 192 3.58 14.79 3.86
CA ASN A 192 3.91 16.04 3.14
C ASN A 192 2.84 16.42 2.10
N MET A 193 1.86 15.54 1.90
CA MET A 193 0.71 15.59 0.99
C MET A 193 1.07 15.70 -0.50
N ALA A 194 2.32 15.38 -0.87
CA ALA A 194 2.83 15.59 -2.23
C ALA A 194 2.33 14.55 -3.24
N ALA A 195 1.99 13.34 -2.80
CA ALA A 195 1.68 12.20 -3.65
C ALA A 195 0.39 11.47 -3.23
N LEU A 196 -0.66 12.22 -2.86
CA LEU A 196 -1.91 11.62 -2.40
C LEU A 196 -2.68 10.94 -3.55
N PRO A 197 -3.16 9.70 -3.37
CA PRO A 197 -4.08 9.05 -4.30
C PRO A 197 -5.47 9.72 -4.29
N LEU A 198 -5.82 10.33 -3.15
CA LEU A 198 -6.99 11.17 -2.96
C LEU A 198 -6.51 12.62 -2.83
N ASN A 199 -6.51 13.39 -3.93
CA ASN A 199 -6.12 14.79 -3.88
C ASN A 199 -7.26 15.66 -3.31
N PRO A 200 -7.15 16.21 -2.09
CA PRO A 200 -8.23 16.94 -1.46
C PRO A 200 -8.67 18.18 -2.24
N ALA A 201 -7.84 18.74 -3.11
CA ALA A 201 -8.22 19.86 -3.97
C ALA A 201 -9.34 19.49 -4.95
N PHE A 202 -9.38 18.24 -5.42
CA PHE A 202 -10.47 17.73 -6.26
C PHE A 202 -11.72 17.39 -5.44
N PHE A 203 -11.53 16.93 -4.19
CA PHE A 203 -12.61 16.44 -3.34
C PHE A 203 -13.27 17.52 -2.45
N ARG A 204 -12.58 18.64 -2.19
CA ARG A 204 -13.13 19.78 -1.45
C ARG A 204 -14.33 20.42 -2.16
N ASN A 205 -14.44 20.26 -3.47
CA ASN A 205 -15.57 20.77 -4.26
C ASN A 205 -16.75 19.80 -4.38
N THR A 206 -16.65 18.57 -3.85
CA THR A 206 -17.67 17.51 -4.07
C THR A 206 -18.26 16.93 -2.77
N THR A 207 -18.29 17.69 -1.67
CA THR A 207 -19.00 17.29 -0.42
C THR A 207 -18.56 15.94 0.17
N LEU A 208 -17.27 15.59 0.12
CA LEU A 208 -16.79 14.45 0.91
C LEU A 208 -16.60 14.88 2.38
N ASN A 209 -17.29 14.18 3.27
CA ASN A 209 -17.09 14.30 4.71
C ASN A 209 -15.63 13.98 5.05
N MET A 210 -14.93 14.94 5.66
CA MET A 210 -13.57 14.76 6.20
C MET A 210 -13.50 13.70 7.32
N GLU A 211 -14.63 13.08 7.68
CA GLU A 211 -14.75 12.02 8.69
C GLU A 211 -13.85 10.82 8.43
N PHE A 212 -13.48 10.55 7.17
CA PHE A 212 -12.59 9.45 6.80
C PHE A 212 -11.12 9.74 7.12
N CYS A 213 -10.71 11.01 7.17
CA CYS A 213 -9.34 11.40 7.47
C CYS A 213 -9.10 11.41 8.98
N ALA A 214 -7.88 11.07 9.40
CA ALA A 214 -7.41 11.40 10.74
C ALA A 214 -7.22 12.92 10.85
N THR A 215 -7.73 13.50 11.94
CA THR A 215 -7.67 14.96 12.17
C THR A 215 -6.30 15.45 12.65
N ASP A 216 -5.40 14.53 12.97
CA ASP A 216 -4.14 14.79 13.67
C ASP A 216 -2.90 14.31 12.89
N VAL A 217 -3.02 14.11 11.57
CA VAL A 217 -1.85 13.93 10.69
C VAL A 217 -1.09 15.24 10.59
N MET A 218 0.14 15.25 11.08
CA MET A 218 0.99 16.43 11.07
C MET A 218 1.69 16.58 9.72
N ARG A 219 1.97 17.82 9.31
CA ARG A 219 2.77 18.05 8.10
C ARG A 219 4.23 17.68 8.38
N GLY A 220 4.80 16.79 7.57
CA GLY A 220 6.19 16.38 7.75
C GLY A 220 6.68 15.35 6.73
N ASP A 221 7.99 15.17 6.69
CA ASP A 221 8.70 14.12 5.96
C ASP A 221 9.90 13.65 6.80
N ALA A 222 10.86 12.94 6.22
CA ALA A 222 12.06 12.45 6.92
C ALA A 222 12.79 13.50 7.78
N ARG A 223 12.64 14.81 7.50
CA ARG A 223 13.24 15.91 8.28
C ARG A 223 12.66 16.03 9.70
N VAL A 224 11.53 15.39 10.01
CA VAL A 224 10.99 15.37 11.39
C VAL A 224 11.98 14.78 12.40
N PHE A 225 12.83 13.85 11.95
CA PHE A 225 13.85 13.19 12.76
C PHE A 225 15.06 14.07 13.09
N SER A 226 15.21 15.22 12.43
CA SER A 226 16.20 16.24 12.76
C SER A 226 15.58 17.53 13.29
N SER A 227 14.27 17.53 13.55
CA SER A 227 13.53 18.69 14.03
C SER A 227 13.53 18.77 15.56
N GLN A 228 12.94 19.85 16.11
CA GLN A 228 12.69 19.97 17.55
C GLN A 228 11.77 18.86 18.10
N LEU A 229 11.04 18.13 17.25
CA LEU A 229 10.22 16.99 17.66
C LEU A 229 11.03 15.70 17.86
N ALA A 230 12.27 15.61 17.34
CA ALA A 230 13.05 14.37 17.33
C ALA A 230 13.11 13.66 18.70
N PRO A 231 13.35 14.34 19.85
CA PRO A 231 13.36 13.65 21.16
C PRO A 231 12.03 12.94 21.52
N LYS A 232 10.89 13.42 21.01
CA LYS A 232 9.58 12.77 21.20
C LYS A 232 9.39 11.53 20.31
N LEU A 233 10.18 11.45 19.24
CA LEU A 233 10.13 10.38 18.24
C LEU A 233 11.06 9.20 18.59
N HIS A 234 12.13 9.43 19.36
CA HIS A 234 13.10 8.39 19.71
C HIS A 234 12.47 7.23 20.48
N GLY A 235 12.86 6.00 20.13
CA GLY A 235 12.42 4.76 20.79
C GLY A 235 11.00 4.30 20.41
N ARG A 236 10.39 4.90 19.38
CA ARG A 236 9.14 4.44 18.77
C ARG A 236 9.44 3.55 17.57
N ALA A 237 8.53 2.64 17.22
CA ALA A 237 8.62 1.89 15.97
C ALA A 237 8.29 2.80 14.78
N LEU A 238 9.05 2.70 13.68
CA LEU A 238 8.73 3.39 12.43
C LEU A 238 7.78 2.54 11.60
N LEU A 239 6.65 3.10 11.19
CA LEU A 239 5.70 2.53 10.24
C LEU A 239 5.71 3.34 8.95
N ILE A 240 5.84 2.65 7.81
CA ILE A 240 5.65 3.22 6.48
C ILE A 240 4.64 2.36 5.73
N VAL A 241 3.54 2.97 5.27
CA VAL A 241 2.44 2.29 4.59
C VAL A 241 2.32 2.79 3.16
N PHE A 242 2.45 1.88 2.20
CA PHE A 242 2.31 2.11 0.76
C PHE A 242 3.02 3.39 0.29
N PRO A 243 4.35 3.52 0.51
CA PRO A 243 5.07 4.72 0.10
C PRO A 243 5.06 4.86 -1.42
N ASP A 244 5.21 6.08 -1.90
CA ASP A 244 5.36 6.37 -3.33
C ASP A 244 6.59 5.66 -3.91
N PRO A 245 6.57 5.35 -5.22
CA PRO A 245 7.78 4.88 -5.89
C PRO A 245 8.80 6.01 -5.91
N GLY A 246 9.88 5.86 -5.16
CA GLY A 246 10.90 6.90 -5.04
C GLY A 246 11.73 6.81 -3.77
N PRO A 247 12.50 7.88 -3.48
CA PRO A 247 13.49 7.87 -2.41
C PRO A 247 12.90 8.10 -1.01
N MET A 248 11.60 8.41 -0.91
CA MET A 248 10.93 8.78 0.35
C MET A 248 11.17 7.72 1.44
N ALA A 249 10.92 6.44 1.12
CA ALA A 249 11.06 5.35 2.09
C ALA A 249 12.52 5.19 2.57
N ALA A 250 13.49 5.22 1.64
CA ALA A 250 14.92 5.14 1.96
C ALA A 250 15.36 6.32 2.85
N GLN A 251 14.91 7.54 2.53
CA GLN A 251 15.21 8.74 3.31
C GLN A 251 14.62 8.66 4.72
N CYS A 252 13.37 8.18 4.86
CA CYS A 252 12.72 8.02 6.15
C CYS A 252 13.46 7.02 7.03
N VAL A 253 13.76 5.81 6.53
CA VAL A 253 14.46 4.79 7.33
C VAL A 253 15.87 5.23 7.69
N THR A 254 16.58 5.92 6.77
CA THR A 254 17.91 6.47 7.05
C THR A 254 17.87 7.56 8.12
N ALA A 255 16.91 8.48 8.05
CA ALA A 255 16.77 9.56 9.03
C ALA A 255 16.36 9.01 10.40
N TYR A 256 15.42 8.05 10.43
CA TYR A 256 15.01 7.34 11.63
C TYR A 256 16.19 6.69 12.34
N THR A 257 16.97 5.85 11.65
CA THR A 257 18.11 5.12 12.24
C THR A 257 19.25 6.02 12.71
N LYS A 258 19.45 7.18 12.07
CA LYS A 258 20.48 8.16 12.46
C LYS A 258 20.07 9.03 13.65
N SER A 259 18.77 9.23 13.87
CA SER A 259 18.29 10.14 14.92
C SER A 259 18.47 9.61 16.35
N SER A 260 18.41 8.29 16.54
CA SER A 260 18.67 7.66 17.83
C SER A 260 19.12 6.20 17.67
N GLY A 261 19.94 5.73 18.62
CA GLY A 261 20.27 4.30 18.75
C GLY A 261 19.09 3.45 19.22
N ASP A 262 18.10 4.06 19.89
CA ASP A 262 16.88 3.37 20.35
C ASP A 262 15.91 3.04 19.22
N ASN A 263 16.19 3.53 18.01
CA ASN A 263 15.39 3.35 16.81
C ASN A 263 15.81 2.06 16.10
N ASP A 264 15.20 0.96 16.53
CA ASP A 264 15.58 -0.41 16.18
C ASP A 264 14.44 -1.22 15.54
N THR A 265 13.25 -0.64 15.38
CA THR A 265 12.05 -1.35 14.94
C THR A 265 11.43 -0.63 13.76
N PHE A 266 11.35 -1.34 12.63
CA PHE A 266 10.81 -0.81 11.38
C PHE A 266 9.70 -1.73 10.87
N ILE A 267 8.59 -1.13 10.45
CA ILE A 267 7.43 -1.81 9.91
C ILE A 267 7.15 -1.23 8.54
N TYR A 268 7.08 -2.11 7.55
CA TYR A 268 6.80 -1.76 6.17
C TYR A 268 5.52 -2.45 5.72
N VAL A 269 4.61 -1.69 5.13
CA VAL A 269 3.42 -2.23 4.47
C VAL A 269 3.45 -1.82 3.01
N GLY A 270 3.54 -2.78 2.10
CA GLY A 270 3.60 -2.50 0.67
C GLY A 270 4.14 -3.68 -0.11
N GLU A 271 4.49 -3.43 -1.36
CA GLU A 271 5.07 -4.44 -2.25
C GLU A 271 6.59 -4.49 -2.15
N GLY A 272 7.17 -5.59 -2.64
CA GLY A 272 8.61 -5.77 -2.73
C GLY A 272 9.24 -5.07 -3.93
N ARG A 273 10.50 -5.41 -4.16
CA ARG A 273 11.34 -4.88 -5.24
C ARG A 273 10.67 -4.99 -6.59
N GLY A 274 10.64 -3.87 -7.30
CA GLY A 274 10.04 -3.76 -8.62
C GLY A 274 8.51 -3.61 -8.62
N GLY A 275 7.86 -3.68 -7.45
CA GLY A 275 6.45 -3.42 -7.23
C GLY A 275 6.06 -1.94 -7.34
N ALA A 276 4.92 -1.60 -6.75
CA ALA A 276 4.34 -0.25 -6.79
C ALA A 276 4.97 0.75 -5.81
N ASN A 277 5.80 0.28 -4.88
CA ASN A 277 6.26 1.06 -3.72
C ASN A 277 7.78 1.15 -3.64
N ALA A 278 8.26 2.29 -3.12
CA ALA A 278 9.67 2.58 -2.87
C ALA A 278 10.58 2.38 -4.11
N ASP A 279 11.89 2.51 -3.92
CA ASP A 279 12.89 2.30 -4.97
C ASP A 279 13.90 1.22 -4.58
N ASP A 280 14.81 0.88 -5.51
CA ASP A 280 15.83 -0.14 -5.26
C ASP A 280 16.76 0.25 -4.10
N THR A 281 17.02 1.55 -3.89
CA THR A 281 17.83 2.06 -2.78
C THR A 281 17.23 1.68 -1.43
N PHE A 282 15.91 1.82 -1.28
CA PHE A 282 15.19 1.42 -0.08
C PHE A 282 15.33 -0.09 0.17
N PHE A 283 15.08 -0.92 -0.84
CA PHE A 283 15.13 -2.36 -0.66
C PHE A 283 16.56 -2.85 -0.39
N ASP A 284 17.58 -2.25 -1.03
CA ASP A 284 18.99 -2.54 -0.73
C ASP A 284 19.33 -2.19 0.72
N LEU A 285 18.80 -1.08 1.24
CA LEU A 285 18.97 -0.67 2.64
C LEU A 285 18.31 -1.67 3.60
N VAL A 286 17.07 -2.08 3.32
CA VAL A 286 16.34 -3.04 4.16
C VAL A 286 17.06 -4.39 4.21
N GLU A 287 17.45 -4.93 3.05
CA GLU A 287 18.13 -6.23 2.97
C GLU A 287 19.54 -6.22 3.58
N ARG A 288 20.18 -5.04 3.67
CA ARG A 288 21.49 -4.89 4.29
C ARG A 288 21.42 -4.71 5.81
N ASP A 289 20.58 -3.79 6.28
CA ASP A 289 20.68 -3.24 7.65
C ASP A 289 19.64 -3.81 8.63
N TRP A 290 18.67 -4.57 8.12
CA TRP A 290 17.54 -5.06 8.92
C TRP A 290 17.45 -6.58 8.86
N VAL A 291 16.82 -7.18 9.87
CA VAL A 291 16.46 -8.59 9.96
C VAL A 291 14.95 -8.69 9.98
N LEU A 292 14.38 -9.53 9.12
CA LEU A 292 12.95 -9.82 9.13
C LEU A 292 12.59 -10.60 10.41
N GLU A 293 11.68 -10.08 11.22
CA GLU A 293 11.08 -10.82 12.34
C GLU A 293 9.83 -11.57 11.92
N SER A 294 8.96 -10.91 11.15
CA SER A 294 7.71 -11.52 10.69
C SER A 294 7.17 -10.83 9.44
N THR A 295 6.35 -11.57 8.69
CA THR A 295 5.62 -11.04 7.53
C THR A 295 4.27 -11.73 7.38
N MET A 296 3.31 -11.01 6.80
CA MET A 296 2.02 -11.57 6.37
C MET A 296 1.56 -10.93 5.07
N ALA A 297 0.84 -11.70 4.26
CA ALA A 297 0.14 -11.17 3.10
C ALA A 297 -1.05 -10.32 3.54
N LEU A 298 -1.31 -9.23 2.83
CA LEU A 298 -2.48 -8.39 3.06
C LEU A 298 -3.48 -8.50 1.90
N PRO A 299 -4.77 -8.28 2.15
CA PRO A 299 -5.75 -8.17 1.08
C PRO A 299 -5.45 -6.97 0.19
N SER A 300 -5.27 -7.24 -1.09
CA SER A 300 -5.12 -6.22 -2.11
C SER A 300 -6.49 -5.70 -2.55
N PHE A 301 -6.58 -4.40 -2.93
CA PHE A 301 -7.83 -3.83 -3.47
C PHE A 301 -8.34 -4.60 -4.69
N SER A 302 -7.40 -5.02 -5.55
CA SER A 302 -7.65 -5.81 -6.75
C SER A 302 -6.95 -7.15 -6.65
N LYS A 303 -7.30 -8.11 -7.52
CA LYS A 303 -6.56 -9.38 -7.65
C LYS A 303 -5.13 -9.21 -8.22
N LYS A 304 -4.63 -7.98 -8.37
CA LYS A 304 -3.35 -7.65 -8.98
C LYS A 304 -2.32 -7.07 -7.99
N GLY A 305 -2.70 -6.82 -6.74
CA GLY A 305 -1.78 -6.34 -5.70
C GLY A 305 -1.00 -7.48 -5.05
N TYR A 306 0.18 -7.15 -4.53
CA TYR A 306 1.05 -8.08 -3.79
C TYR A 306 1.48 -7.44 -2.47
N GLU A 307 0.59 -6.69 -1.84
CA GLU A 307 0.92 -5.98 -0.61
C GLU A 307 1.13 -6.98 0.54
N ARG A 308 2.16 -6.71 1.34
CA ARG A 308 2.48 -7.47 2.54
C ARG A 308 2.84 -6.52 3.67
N LEU A 309 2.65 -6.99 4.90
CA LEU A 309 3.23 -6.39 6.09
C LEU A 309 4.55 -7.10 6.41
N PHE A 310 5.56 -6.32 6.79
CA PHE A 310 6.85 -6.79 7.24
C PHE A 310 7.22 -6.08 8.54
N VAL A 311 7.65 -6.84 9.54
CA VAL A 311 8.23 -6.31 10.77
C VAL A 311 9.72 -6.64 10.77
N PHE A 312 10.52 -5.62 11.03
CA PHE A 312 11.96 -5.68 10.99
C PHE A 312 12.58 -5.22 12.31
N LYS A 313 13.70 -5.86 12.67
CA LYS A 313 14.65 -5.34 13.66
C LYS A 313 15.92 -4.90 13.00
N ARG A 314 16.52 -3.85 13.56
CA ARG A 314 17.83 -3.40 13.15
C ARG A 314 18.88 -4.45 13.52
N ARG A 315 19.84 -4.68 12.63
CA ARG A 315 21.02 -5.51 12.89
C ARG A 315 21.97 -4.88 13.90
#